data_AF-A0A3D4NY91-F1
#
_entry.id   AF-A0A3D4NY91-F1
#
_cell.length_a   1.000
_cell.length_b   1.000
_cell.length_c   1.000
_cell.angle_alpha   90.00
_cell.angle_beta   90.00
_cell.angle_gamma   90.00
#
_symmetry.space_group_name_H-M   'P 1'
#
loop_
_entity.id
_entity.type
_entity.pdbx_description
1 polymer ?
#
loop_
_entity_poly.entity_id
_entity_poly.type
_entity_poly.pdbx_seq_one_letter_code
_entity_poly.pdbx_strand_id
1 'polypeptide(L)'
;MTPFKEIVRLPEFERDMKRLMKRFRSLEEDLDTFIKTELRLFHKLGIDNKGVVQIAGLGIGIQGPRIYKARKFACRSLKGKGAQTGIRVIYAYFEENDRIELIEIYYKGDKENEDRERIMERYG
;
A
#
# COMPACT_ATOMS: atom_id res chain seq x y z
N MET A 1 16.39 -0.45 9.06
CA MET A 1 15.86 0.89 9.34
C MET A 1 14.73 1.19 8.36
N THR A 2 13.60 1.71 8.82
CA THR A 2 12.49 2.14 7.96
C THR A 2 12.83 3.48 7.29
N PRO A 3 12.44 3.69 6.01
CA PRO A 3 12.67 4.96 5.32
C PRO A 3 11.72 6.09 5.76
N PHE A 4 10.69 5.79 6.55
CA PHE A 4 9.71 6.74 7.07
C PHE A 4 9.84 6.83 8.60
N LYS A 5 9.52 7.99 9.19
CA LYS A 5 9.54 8.19 10.65
C LYS A 5 8.56 7.27 11.36
N GLU A 6 7.38 7.09 10.78
CA GLU A 6 6.32 6.26 11.34
C GLU A 6 5.60 5.46 10.24
N ILE A 7 5.30 4.20 10.55
CA ILE A 7 4.47 3.34 9.70
C ILE A 7 3.43 2.68 10.59
N VAL A 8 2.16 2.99 10.35
CA VAL A 8 1.02 2.44 11.07
C VAL A 8 0.27 1.48 10.16
N ARG A 9 -0.09 0.32 10.71
CA ARG A 9 -0.99 -0.64 10.04
C ARG A 9 -2.37 -0.51 10.65
N LEU A 10 -3.38 -0.20 9.84
CA LEU A 10 -4.74 -0.10 10.34
C LEU A 10 -5.29 -1.49 10.71
N PRO A 11 -6.26 -1.58 11.65
CA PRO A 11 -6.86 -2.86 12.03
C PRO A 11 -7.43 -3.65 10.83
N GLU A 12 -8.04 -2.96 9.87
CA GLU A 12 -8.59 -3.55 8.65
C GLU A 12 -7.47 -4.08 7.75
N PHE A 13 -6.37 -3.34 7.63
CA PHE A 13 -5.18 -3.79 6.90
C PHE A 13 -4.63 -5.09 7.51
N GLU A 14 -4.52 -5.16 8.84
CA GLU A 14 -4.08 -6.37 9.54
C GLU A 14 -4.99 -7.58 9.27
N ARG A 15 -6.31 -7.36 9.19
CA ARG A 15 -7.27 -8.43 8.83
C ARG A 15 -7.05 -8.91 7.39
N ASP A 16 -6.88 -7.99 6.45
CA ASP A 16 -6.59 -8.30 5.06
C ASP A 16 -5.26 -9.06 4.91
N MET A 17 -4.24 -8.60 5.62
CA MET A 17 -2.90 -9.16 5.67
C MET A 17 -2.92 -10.63 6.16
N LYS A 18 -3.61 -10.89 7.28
CA LYS A 18 -3.84 -12.24 7.81
C LYS A 18 -4.57 -13.15 6.83
N ARG A 19 -5.57 -12.63 6.10
CA ARG A 19 -6.31 -13.40 5.11
C ARG A 19 -5.41 -13.80 3.93
N LEU A 20 -4.62 -12.86 3.41
CA LEU A 20 -3.72 -13.11 2.27
C LEU A 20 -2.55 -14.03 2.63
N MET A 21 -2.00 -13.94 3.85
CA MET A 21 -0.89 -14.80 4.29
C MET A 21 -1.22 -16.29 4.27
N LYS A 22 -2.50 -16.66 4.36
CA LYS A 22 -2.94 -18.06 4.18
C LYS A 22 -2.52 -18.63 2.82
N ARG A 23 -2.46 -17.78 1.79
CA ARG A 23 -2.06 -18.14 0.41
C ARG A 23 -0.62 -17.73 0.12
N PHE A 24 -0.18 -16.59 0.64
CA PHE A 24 1.11 -15.97 0.36
C PHE A 24 1.92 -15.85 1.65
N ARG A 25 2.53 -16.96 2.08
CA ARG A 25 3.18 -17.06 3.40
C ARG A 25 4.33 -16.07 3.62
N SER A 26 4.97 -15.62 2.53
CA SER A 26 6.08 -14.66 2.56
C SER A 26 5.65 -13.19 2.69
N LEU A 27 4.34 -12.91 2.67
CA LEU A 27 3.81 -11.58 2.42
C LEU A 27 4.20 -10.55 3.51
N GLU A 28 4.44 -10.98 4.75
CA GLU A 28 4.91 -10.13 5.84
C GLU A 28 6.32 -9.55 5.57
N GLU A 29 7.28 -10.42 5.24
CA GLU A 29 8.64 -10.04 4.85
C GLU A 29 8.67 -9.29 3.52
N ASP A 30 7.77 -9.66 2.59
CA ASP A 30 7.63 -8.99 1.30
C ASP A 30 7.09 -7.55 1.48
N LEU A 31 6.22 -7.31 2.48
CA LEU A 31 5.71 -5.99 2.82
C LEU A 31 6.82 -5.08 3.38
N ASP A 32 7.68 -5.61 4.26
CA ASP A 32 8.86 -4.88 4.74
C ASP A 32 9.80 -4.49 3.59
N THR A 33 10.04 -5.43 2.66
CA THR A 33 10.83 -5.16 1.46
C THR A 33 10.19 -4.09 0.60
N PHE A 34 8.89 -4.16 0.36
CA PHE A 34 8.12 -3.19 -0.40
C PHE A 34 8.23 -1.78 0.18
N ILE A 35 8.11 -1.63 1.50
CA ILE A 35 8.26 -0.34 2.20
C ILE A 35 9.67 0.23 1.98
N LYS A 36 10.71 -0.60 2.19
CA LYS A 36 12.11 -0.17 2.08
C LYS A 36 12.57 0.14 0.66
N THR A 37 11.86 -0.40 -0.33
CA THR A 37 12.20 -0.28 -1.74
C THR A 37 11.23 0.65 -2.45
N GLU A 38 10.04 0.17 -2.83
CA GLU A 38 9.08 0.85 -3.68
C GLU A 38 8.58 2.17 -3.06
N LEU A 39 8.15 2.15 -1.78
CA LEU A 39 7.68 3.38 -1.13
C LEU A 39 8.79 4.40 -0.96
N ARG A 40 10.00 3.96 -0.58
CA ARG A 40 11.18 4.82 -0.48
C ARG A 40 11.55 5.42 -1.84
N LEU A 41 11.54 4.61 -2.89
CA LEU A 41 11.89 5.02 -4.24
C LEU A 41 10.99 6.17 -4.70
N PHE A 42 9.68 6.02 -4.51
CA PHE A 42 8.71 7.03 -4.91
C PHE A 42 8.73 8.26 -3.99
N HIS A 43 8.60 8.09 -2.68
CA HIS A 43 8.38 9.21 -1.73
C HIS A 43 9.65 9.88 -1.23
N LYS A 44 10.80 9.18 -1.22
CA LYS A 44 12.06 9.72 -0.70
C LYS A 44 13.07 10.09 -1.78
N LEU A 45 13.08 9.34 -2.87
CA LEU A 45 14.01 9.58 -3.98
C LEU A 45 13.35 10.31 -5.16
N GLY A 46 12.02 10.46 -5.16
CA GLY A 46 11.29 11.12 -6.25
C GLY A 46 11.34 10.34 -7.57
N ILE A 47 11.65 9.04 -7.53
CA ILE A 47 11.78 8.21 -8.72
C ILE A 47 10.45 7.50 -8.98
N ASP A 48 9.73 7.95 -10.00
CA ASP A 48 8.50 7.31 -10.44
C ASP A 48 8.77 6.19 -11.45
N ASN A 49 8.70 4.95 -10.99
CA ASN A 49 8.80 3.75 -11.84
C ASN A 49 7.42 3.26 -12.35
N LYS A 50 6.36 4.06 -12.20
CA LYS A 50 4.95 3.75 -12.45
C LYS A 50 4.36 2.65 -11.56
N GLY A 51 5.00 2.38 -10.43
CA GLY A 51 4.58 1.37 -9.46
C GLY A 51 3.68 1.90 -8.36
N VAL A 52 3.66 3.21 -8.14
CA VAL A 52 2.74 3.90 -7.22
C VAL A 52 1.93 4.92 -8.02
N VAL A 53 0.63 5.05 -7.71
CA VAL A 53 -0.22 6.11 -8.27
C VAL A 53 -1.01 6.76 -7.16
N GLN A 54 -1.19 8.09 -7.22
CA GLN A 54 -2.12 8.79 -6.34
C GLN A 54 -3.56 8.45 -6.75
N ILE A 55 -4.42 8.17 -5.77
CA ILE A 55 -5.85 7.93 -6.01
C ILE A 55 -6.55 9.29 -6.09
N ALA A 56 -7.19 9.56 -7.23
CA ALA A 56 -7.98 10.75 -7.46
C ALA A 56 -9.50 10.47 -7.32
N GLY A 57 -10.29 11.54 -7.22
CA GLY A 57 -11.75 11.46 -7.22
C GLY A 57 -12.31 10.75 -6.02
N LEU A 58 -11.71 10.94 -4.84
CA LEU A 58 -12.24 10.43 -3.57
C LEU A 58 -13.38 11.31 -3.02
N GLY A 59 -13.63 12.49 -3.61
CA GLY A 59 -14.70 13.41 -3.21
C GLY A 59 -14.15 14.77 -2.77
N ILE A 60 -15.02 15.77 -2.67
CA ILE A 60 -14.67 17.19 -2.43
C ILE A 60 -14.22 17.44 -0.96
N GLY A 61 -14.31 16.44 -0.08
CA GLY A 61 -14.13 16.60 1.37
C GLY A 61 -12.83 16.10 1.98
N ILE A 62 -11.92 15.44 1.24
CA ILE A 62 -10.67 14.95 1.86
C ILE A 62 -9.78 16.13 2.24
N GLN A 63 -9.82 16.48 3.53
CA GLN A 63 -8.89 17.41 4.18
C GLN A 63 -7.61 16.70 4.65
N GLY A 64 -7.53 15.38 4.42
CA GLY A 64 -6.51 14.49 4.93
C GLY A 64 -5.29 14.28 4.02
N PRO A 65 -4.48 13.26 4.33
CA PRO A 65 -3.26 12.93 3.59
C PRO A 65 -3.56 12.54 2.13
N ARG A 66 -2.52 12.63 1.28
CA ARG A 66 -2.62 12.06 -0.07
C ARG A 66 -2.71 10.54 0.02
N ILE A 67 -3.68 9.96 -0.70
CA ILE A 67 -3.92 8.51 -0.75
C ILE A 67 -3.30 7.94 -2.02
N TYR A 68 -2.62 6.80 -1.88
CA TYR A 68 -1.88 6.16 -2.96
C TYR A 68 -2.25 4.69 -3.08
N LYS A 69 -2.16 4.18 -4.32
CA LYS A 69 -2.25 2.77 -4.66
C LYS A 69 -0.90 2.31 -5.22
N ALA A 70 -0.25 1.40 -4.52
CA ALA A 70 0.89 0.68 -5.04
C ALA A 70 0.46 -0.54 -5.85
N ARG A 71 1.03 -0.66 -7.04
CA ARG A 71 0.77 -1.69 -8.06
C ARG A 71 1.99 -2.58 -8.32
N LYS A 72 3.19 -2.13 -7.99
CA LYS A 72 4.41 -2.95 -8.03
C LYS A 72 4.71 -3.45 -6.63
N PHE A 73 4.53 -4.74 -6.43
CA PHE A 73 4.76 -5.41 -5.16
C PHE A 73 5.36 -6.78 -5.48
N ALA A 74 6.62 -7.01 -5.13
CA ALA A 74 7.23 -8.32 -5.28
C ALA A 74 6.77 -9.24 -4.14
N CYS A 75 6.45 -10.48 -4.45
CA CYS A 75 6.02 -11.47 -3.47
C CYS A 75 6.68 -12.81 -3.79
N ARG A 76 7.48 -13.33 -2.87
CA ARG A 76 8.25 -14.57 -3.10
C ARG A 76 7.37 -15.80 -3.25
N SER A 77 6.16 -15.77 -2.66
CA SER A 77 5.15 -16.81 -2.85
C SER A 77 4.59 -16.85 -4.29
N LEU A 78 4.76 -15.78 -5.07
CA LEU A 78 4.32 -15.65 -6.46
C LEU A 78 5.52 -15.66 -7.43
N LYS A 79 6.13 -16.85 -7.57
CA LYS A 79 7.33 -17.06 -8.40
C LYS A 79 7.09 -16.67 -9.87
N GLY A 80 8.13 -16.17 -10.53
CA GLY A 80 8.12 -15.82 -11.95
C GLY A 80 7.41 -14.51 -12.31
N LYS A 81 6.79 -13.81 -11.35
CA LYS A 81 6.04 -12.56 -11.61
C LYS A 81 6.81 -11.27 -11.31
N GLY A 82 8.00 -11.37 -10.70
CA GLY A 82 8.76 -10.19 -10.25
C GLY A 82 7.90 -9.28 -9.36
N ALA A 83 7.91 -7.97 -9.61
CA ALA A 83 7.06 -7.01 -8.91
C ALA A 83 5.61 -6.93 -9.44
N GLN A 84 5.29 -7.61 -10.55
CA GLN A 84 3.94 -7.62 -11.15
C GLN A 84 3.09 -8.77 -10.62
N THR A 85 3.12 -8.97 -9.30
CA THR A 85 2.45 -10.11 -8.67
C THR A 85 0.94 -9.99 -8.73
N GLY A 86 0.41 -8.77 -8.75
CA GLY A 86 -1.01 -8.49 -8.60
C GLY A 86 -1.41 -8.11 -7.17
N ILE A 87 -0.50 -8.16 -6.20
CA ILE A 87 -0.73 -7.58 -4.88
C ILE A 87 -0.84 -6.05 -5.03
N ARG A 88 -1.80 -5.47 -4.30
CA ARG A 88 -2.08 -4.03 -4.26
C ARG A 88 -2.08 -3.59 -2.80
N VAL A 89 -1.45 -2.46 -2.54
CA VAL A 89 -1.43 -1.83 -1.21
C VAL A 89 -1.98 -0.42 -1.36
N ILE A 90 -2.96 -0.09 -0.53
CA ILE A 90 -3.54 1.25 -0.41
C ILE A 90 -3.01 1.85 0.87
N TYR A 91 -2.50 3.08 0.78
CA TYR A 91 -1.92 3.76 1.92
C TYR A 91 -2.08 5.27 1.83
N ALA A 92 -2.13 5.91 2.98
CA ALA A 92 -2.02 7.35 3.13
C ALA A 92 -0.56 7.72 3.41
N TYR A 93 -0.10 8.85 2.86
CA TYR A 93 1.18 9.45 3.23
C TYR A 93 0.98 10.88 3.73
N PHE A 94 1.37 11.08 5.00
CA PHE A 94 1.39 12.38 5.68
C PHE A 94 2.79 12.96 5.53
N GLU A 95 2.97 13.78 4.50
CA GLU A 95 4.28 14.33 4.12
C GLU A 95 4.91 15.18 5.24
N GLU A 96 4.11 15.99 5.93
CA GLU A 96 4.55 16.88 7.00
C GLU A 96 5.22 16.14 8.16
N ASN A 97 4.66 14.99 8.55
CA ASN A 97 5.12 14.20 9.69
C ASN A 97 5.91 12.95 9.28
N ASP A 98 6.09 12.73 7.97
CA ASP A 98 6.75 11.57 7.41
C ASP A 98 6.18 10.22 7.90
N ARG A 99 4.84 10.12 7.87
CA ARG A 99 4.07 8.98 8.36
C ARG A 99 3.32 8.29 7.23
N ILE A 100 3.39 6.96 7.21
CA ILE A 100 2.57 6.10 6.36
C ILE A 100 1.48 5.44 7.19
N GLU A 101 0.23 5.46 6.71
CA GLU A 101 -0.82 4.56 7.20
C GLU A 101 -1.18 3.55 6.13
N LEU A 102 -1.00 2.26 6.40
CA LEU A 102 -1.42 1.18 5.51
C LEU A 102 -2.90 0.87 5.74
N ILE A 103 -3.72 1.07 4.70
CA ILE A 103 -5.19 1.09 4.77
C ILE A 103 -5.80 -0.24 4.31
N GLU A 104 -5.31 -0.74 3.17
CA GLU A 104 -5.82 -1.97 2.56
C GLU A 104 -4.69 -2.72 1.84
N ILE A 105 -4.73 -4.05 1.88
CA ILE A 105 -3.94 -4.92 1.00
C ILE A 105 -4.85 -5.96 0.36
N TYR A 106 -4.74 -6.15 -0.96
CA TYR A 106 -5.53 -7.15 -1.68
C TYR A 106 -4.75 -7.76 -2.85
N TYR A 107 -5.22 -8.91 -3.31
CA TYR A 107 -4.76 -9.51 -4.55
C TYR A 107 -5.73 -9.15 -5.68
N LYS A 108 -5.21 -8.54 -6.77
CA LYS A 108 -6.01 -8.08 -7.91
C LYS A 108 -6.88 -9.20 -8.52
N GLY A 109 -6.41 -10.45 -8.44
CA GLY A 109 -7.18 -11.60 -8.96
C GLY A 109 -8.44 -11.91 -8.16
N ASP A 110 -8.57 -11.41 -6.93
CA ASP A 110 -9.76 -11.60 -6.09
C ASP A 110 -10.61 -10.32 -5.99
N LYS A 111 -10.00 -9.14 -6.21
CA LYS A 111 -10.64 -7.82 -6.09
C LYS A 111 -10.04 -6.84 -7.08
N GLU A 112 -10.88 -6.15 -7.86
CA GLU A 112 -10.39 -5.24 -8.90
C GLU A 112 -9.89 -3.89 -8.36
N ASN A 113 -10.64 -3.30 -7.41
CA ASN A 113 -10.45 -1.92 -6.96
C ASN A 113 -10.29 -1.80 -5.44
N GLU A 114 -9.77 -0.65 -5.01
CA GLU A 114 -9.66 -0.24 -3.61
C GLU A 114 -11.03 -0.10 -2.92
N ASP A 115 -11.03 -0.26 -1.61
CA ASP A 115 -12.18 0.03 -0.74
C ASP A 115 -12.32 1.54 -0.53
N ARG A 116 -13.04 2.21 -1.43
CA ARG A 116 -13.23 3.67 -1.37
C ARG A 116 -14.04 4.13 -0.17
N GLU A 117 -15.01 3.32 0.26
CA GLU A 117 -15.82 3.61 1.44
C GLU A 117 -14.93 3.65 2.69
N ARG A 118 -14.06 2.64 2.88
CA ARG A 118 -13.08 2.63 3.98
C ARG A 118 -12.16 3.86 4.00
N ILE A 119 -11.75 4.35 2.83
CA ILE A 119 -10.94 5.57 2.73
C ILE A 119 -11.76 6.79 3.18
N MET A 120 -13.01 6.88 2.76
CA MET A 120 -13.89 8.01 3.09
C MET A 120 -14.34 8.03 4.54
N GLU A 121 -14.66 6.89 5.14
CA GLU A 121 -14.99 6.80 6.56
C GLU A 121 -13.87 7.35 7.47
N ARG A 122 -12.62 7.27 6.99
CA ARG A 122 -11.44 7.68 7.77
C ARG A 122 -10.95 9.09 7.47
N TYR A 123 -11.04 9.55 6.22
CA TYR A 123 -10.42 10.81 5.77
C TYR A 123 -11.37 11.76 5.03
N GLY A 124 -12.63 11.36 4.84
CA GLY A 124 -13.66 12.13 4.14
C GLY A 124 -14.35 13.19 4.99
#